data_AF-A0A151TA45-F1
#
_entry.id   AF-A0A151TA45-F1
#
_cell.length_a   1.000
_cell.length_b   1.000
_cell.length_c   1.000
_cell.angle_alpha   90.00
_cell.angle_beta   90.00
_cell.angle_gamma   90.00
#
_symmetry.space_group_name_H-M   'P 1'
#
loop_
_entity.id
_entity.type
_entity.pdbx_description
1 polymer ?
#
loop_
_entity_poly.entity_id
_entity_poly.type
_entity_poly.pdbx_seq_one_letter_code
_entity_poly.pdbx_strand_id
1 'polypeptide(L)'
;MSTEGDEVWKKTWRLKIPEKVKFFLWQCLHSALPTNQVRADRRLADSGACSRCSCSHETILHALRDCPYSREVLMSGGISVEWSFSVMDCFQWLKGIILHKDAIKLSITLW
;
A
#
# COMPACT_ATOMS: atom_id res chain seq x y z
N MET A 1 15.20 22.09 -8.43
CA MET A 1 14.04 21.78 -7.57
C MET A 1 13.72 20.31 -7.75
N SER A 2 14.13 19.44 -6.83
CA SER A 2 13.65 18.06 -6.80
C SER A 2 12.18 18.10 -6.41
N THR A 3 11.33 17.54 -7.26
CA THR A 3 9.90 17.41 -6.96
C THR A 3 9.73 16.45 -5.77
N GLU A 4 8.67 16.60 -5.00
CA GLU A 4 8.43 15.79 -3.80
C GLU A 4 8.40 14.27 -4.09
N GLY A 5 8.05 13.89 -5.32
CA GLY A 5 8.14 12.51 -5.81
C GLY A 5 9.57 11.98 -5.96
N ASP A 6 10.55 12.85 -6.22
CA ASP A 6 11.96 12.44 -6.40
C ASP A 6 12.56 11.89 -5.11
N GLU A 7 12.23 12.46 -3.95
CA GLU A 7 12.77 12.00 -2.66
C GLU A 7 12.19 10.66 -2.24
N VAL A 8 10.89 10.44 -2.50
CA VAL A 8 10.25 9.13 -2.28
C VAL A 8 10.94 8.07 -3.13
N TRP A 9 11.18 8.36 -4.41
CA TRP A 9 11.82 7.40 -5.31
C TRP A 9 13.26 7.11 -4.95
N LYS A 10 14.06 8.13 -4.68
CA LYS A 10 15.44 7.93 -4.22
C LYS A 10 15.48 7.06 -2.97
N LYS A 11 14.55 7.27 -2.03
CA LYS A 11 14.50 6.46 -0.81
C LYS A 11 14.06 5.03 -1.09
N THR A 12 12.99 4.79 -1.85
CA THR A 12 12.50 3.44 -2.19
C THR A 12 13.62 2.57 -2.76
N TRP A 13 14.38 3.08 -3.74
CA TRP A 13 15.44 2.30 -4.38
C TRP A 13 16.67 2.08 -3.49
N ARG A 14 16.89 2.95 -2.49
CA ARG A 14 17.95 2.84 -1.48
C ARG A 14 17.61 1.91 -0.31
N LEU A 15 16.35 1.51 -0.12
CA LEU A 15 15.97 0.58 0.95
C LEU A 15 16.68 -0.77 0.77
N LYS A 16 17.24 -1.30 1.87
CA LYS A 16 17.86 -2.63 1.91
C LYS A 16 16.79 -3.71 2.11
N ILE A 17 15.94 -3.89 1.12
CA ILE A 17 14.85 -4.88 1.07
C ILE A 17 14.91 -5.68 -0.24
N PRO A 18 14.27 -6.86 -0.32
CA PRO A 18 14.23 -7.63 -1.56
C PRO A 18 13.65 -6.82 -2.72
N GLU A 19 14.23 -6.96 -3.92
CA GLU A 19 13.82 -6.19 -5.12
C GLU A 19 12.34 -6.37 -5.46
N LYS A 20 11.78 -7.56 -5.22
CA LYS A 20 10.32 -7.81 -5.38
C LYS A 20 9.45 -6.91 -4.50
N VAL A 21 9.92 -6.53 -3.31
CA VAL A 21 9.20 -5.63 -2.40
C VAL A 21 9.32 -4.19 -2.91
N LYS A 22 10.49 -3.79 -3.44
CA LYS A 22 10.64 -2.48 -4.10
C LYS A 22 9.72 -2.34 -5.31
N PHE A 23 9.65 -3.39 -6.14
CA PHE A 23 8.75 -3.44 -7.29
C PHE A 23 7.28 -3.35 -6.85
N PHE A 24 6.89 -4.07 -5.80
CA PHE A 24 5.57 -3.95 -5.19
C PHE A 24 5.27 -2.52 -4.75
N LEU A 25 6.16 -1.86 -3.99
CA LEU A 25 6.00 -0.46 -3.59
C LEU A 25 5.86 0.48 -4.80
N TRP A 26 6.63 0.24 -5.85
CA TRP A 26 6.53 0.96 -7.11
C TRP A 26 5.13 0.79 -7.73
N GLN A 27 4.60 -0.43 -7.80
CA GLN A 27 3.25 -0.69 -8.31
C GLN A 27 2.19 0.07 -7.48
N CYS A 28 2.32 0.06 -6.15
CA CYS A 28 1.39 0.77 -5.26
C CYS A 28 1.38 2.28 -5.53
N LEU A 29 2.56 2.90 -5.62
CA LEU A 29 2.72 4.34 -5.85
C LEU A 29 2.28 4.78 -7.25
N HIS A 30 2.27 3.87 -8.22
CA HIS A 30 1.76 4.11 -9.58
C HIS A 30 0.29 3.68 -9.78
N SER A 31 -0.42 3.32 -8.71
CA SER A 31 -1.79 2.77 -8.80
C SER A 31 -1.92 1.59 -9.78
N ALA A 32 -0.86 0.78 -9.87
CA ALA A 32 -0.70 -0.30 -10.85
C ALA A 32 -0.94 -1.70 -10.27
N LEU A 33 -1.30 -1.81 -8.98
CA LEU A 33 -1.71 -3.08 -8.40
C LEU A 33 -3.05 -3.53 -8.98
N PRO A 34 -3.21 -4.83 -9.33
CA PRO A 34 -4.43 -5.37 -9.90
C PRO A 34 -5.47 -5.68 -8.81
N THR A 35 -5.88 -4.67 -8.04
CA THR A 35 -6.95 -4.83 -7.03
C THR A 35 -8.27 -5.19 -7.71
N ASN A 36 -9.23 -5.77 -6.98
CA ASN A 36 -10.51 -6.13 -7.60
C ASN A 36 -11.22 -4.92 -8.20
N GLN A 37 -11.12 -3.73 -7.59
CA GLN A 37 -11.66 -2.51 -8.19
C GLN A 37 -11.01 -2.22 -9.55
N VAL A 38 -9.68 -2.23 -9.65
CA VAL A 38 -8.97 -1.99 -10.93
C VAL A 38 -9.33 -3.04 -11.98
N ARG A 39 -9.51 -4.30 -11.56
CA ARG A 39 -9.93 -5.38 -12.46
C ARG A 39 -11.35 -5.16 -12.97
N ALA A 40 -12.28 -4.75 -12.10
CA ALA A 40 -13.65 -4.44 -12.49
C ALA A 40 -13.72 -3.23 -13.44
N ASP A 41 -13.00 -2.16 -13.13
CA ASP A 41 -12.92 -0.95 -13.97
C ASP A 41 -12.41 -1.27 -15.39
N ARG A 42 -11.51 -2.25 -15.50
CA ARG A 42 -10.95 -2.75 -16.77
C ARG A 42 -11.74 -3.88 -17.41
N ARG A 43 -12.90 -4.25 -16.86
CA ARG A 43 -13.76 -5.36 -17.33
C ARG A 43 -13.05 -6.72 -17.34
N LEU A 44 -12.14 -6.93 -16.38
CA LEU A 44 -11.42 -8.18 -16.13
C LEU A 44 -11.99 -8.97 -14.94
N ALA A 45 -12.99 -8.44 -14.27
CA ALA A 45 -13.74 -9.07 -13.19
C ALA A 45 -15.16 -8.50 -13.14
N ASP A 46 -16.12 -9.31 -12.66
CA ASP A 46 -17.54 -8.92 -12.59
C ASP A 46 -17.85 -8.00 -11.40
N SER A 47 -16.95 -7.94 -10.41
CA SER A 47 -17.15 -7.18 -9.18
C SER A 47 -15.84 -6.57 -8.68
N GLY A 48 -15.93 -5.34 -8.18
CA GLY A 48 -14.84 -4.64 -7.50
C GLY A 48 -14.68 -5.03 -6.03
N ALA A 49 -15.53 -5.91 -5.51
CA ALA A 49 -15.61 -6.21 -4.09
C ALA A 49 -14.38 -6.95 -3.56
N CYS A 50 -14.03 -6.68 -2.31
CA CYS A 50 -13.00 -7.42 -1.59
C CYS A 50 -13.49 -8.83 -1.30
N SER A 51 -12.72 -9.83 -1.71
CA SER A 51 -13.06 -11.25 -1.49
C SER A 51 -12.93 -11.68 -0.03
N ARG A 52 -12.23 -10.89 0.81
CA ARG A 52 -11.99 -11.22 2.22
C ARG A 52 -13.08 -10.69 3.14
N CYS A 53 -13.45 -9.42 2.99
CA CYS A 53 -14.39 -8.75 3.89
C CYS A 53 -15.68 -8.28 3.21
N SER A 54 -15.88 -8.58 1.92
CA SER A 54 -17.07 -8.22 1.14
C SER A 54 -17.33 -6.71 1.01
N CYS A 55 -16.33 -5.86 1.29
CA CYS A 55 -16.42 -4.43 0.99
C CYS A 55 -16.60 -4.25 -0.52
N SER A 56 -17.49 -3.36 -0.95
CA SER A 56 -17.86 -3.21 -2.37
C SER A 56 -16.73 -2.74 -3.28
N HIS A 57 -15.71 -2.07 -2.73
CA HIS A 57 -14.61 -1.50 -3.50
C HIS A 57 -13.26 -1.87 -2.86
N GLU A 58 -12.59 -2.87 -3.42
CA GLU A 58 -11.21 -3.21 -3.05
C GLU A 58 -10.24 -2.29 -3.80
N THR A 59 -9.96 -1.14 -3.20
CA THR A 59 -8.88 -0.22 -3.63
C THR A 59 -7.52 -0.69 -3.10
N ILE A 60 -6.43 -0.05 -3.52
CA ILE A 60 -5.09 -0.34 -2.97
C ILE A 60 -5.04 -0.05 -1.47
N LEU A 61 -5.59 1.09 -1.03
CA LEU A 61 -5.70 1.40 0.38
C LEU A 61 -6.53 0.37 1.13
N HIS A 62 -7.63 -0.10 0.55
CA HIS A 62 -8.41 -1.15 1.17
C HIS A 62 -7.59 -2.44 1.31
N ALA A 63 -6.99 -2.91 0.22
CA ALA A 63 -6.20 -4.14 0.21
C ALA A 63 -5.02 -4.09 1.19
N LEU A 64 -4.39 -2.92 1.38
CA LEU A 64 -3.19 -2.79 2.21
C LEU A 64 -3.45 -2.30 3.65
N ARG A 65 -4.56 -1.59 3.90
CA ARG A 65 -4.81 -0.88 5.17
C ARG A 65 -6.22 -1.05 5.71
N ASP A 66 -7.24 -0.75 4.90
CA ASP A 66 -8.62 -0.59 5.41
C ASP A 66 -9.38 -1.93 5.53
N CYS A 67 -8.93 -2.98 4.85
CA CYS A 67 -9.50 -4.31 5.00
C CYS A 67 -9.24 -4.80 6.44
N PRO A 68 -10.25 -5.31 7.17
CA PRO A 68 -10.09 -5.82 8.52
C PRO A 68 -8.96 -6.85 8.66
N TYR A 69 -8.84 -7.74 7.67
CA TYR A 69 -7.79 -8.77 7.63
C TYR A 69 -6.40 -8.16 7.42
N SER A 70 -6.26 -7.19 6.51
CA SER A 70 -4.99 -6.49 6.32
C SER A 70 -4.60 -5.72 7.57
N ARG A 71 -5.57 -5.06 8.21
CA ARG A 71 -5.37 -4.33 9.47
C ARG A 71 -4.85 -5.27 10.57
N GLU A 72 -5.39 -6.46 10.72
CA GLU A 72 -4.88 -7.46 11.67
C GLU A 72 -3.39 -7.77 11.44
N VAL A 73 -2.99 -8.02 10.19
CA VAL A 73 -1.58 -8.24 9.82
C VAL A 73 -0.70 -7.05 10.20
N LEU A 74 -1.15 -5.82 9.93
CA LEU A 74 -0.41 -4.60 10.30
C LEU A 74 -0.24 -4.48 11.82
N MET A 75 -1.31 -4.77 12.59
CA MET A 75 -1.25 -4.74 14.06
C MET A 75 -0.29 -5.78 14.62
N SER A 76 -0.33 -7.02 14.12
CA SER A 76 0.61 -8.07 14.49
C SER A 76 2.05 -7.73 14.09
N GLY A 77 2.23 -7.01 13.00
CA GLY A 77 3.52 -6.47 12.55
C GLY A 77 4.06 -5.32 13.42
N GLY A 78 3.32 -4.85 14.42
CA GLY A 78 3.71 -3.74 15.29
C GLY A 78 3.60 -2.37 14.62
N ILE A 79 2.71 -2.23 13.64
CA ILE A 79 2.36 -0.93 13.05
C ILE A 79 1.30 -0.29 13.96
N SER A 80 1.60 0.87 14.52
CA SER A 80 0.70 1.56 15.45
C SER A 80 -0.60 1.99 14.76
N VAL A 81 -1.70 1.84 15.48
CA VAL A 81 -3.09 2.09 15.04
C VAL A 81 -3.30 3.50 14.48
N GLU A 82 -2.51 4.48 14.94
CA GLU A 82 -2.57 5.88 14.51
C GLU A 82 -2.39 6.07 13.00
N TRP A 83 -1.67 5.16 12.32
CA TRP A 83 -1.46 5.20 10.87
C TRP A 83 -2.61 4.58 10.06
N SER A 84 -3.48 3.81 10.72
CA SER A 84 -4.56 3.05 10.07
C SER A 84 -5.82 3.90 9.85
N PHE A 85 -5.98 5.01 10.58
CA PHE A 85 -7.20 5.83 10.56
C PHE A 85 -7.03 7.22 9.94
N SER A 86 -5.86 7.52 9.38
CA SER A 86 -5.62 8.82 8.75
C SER A 86 -6.40 8.92 7.43
N VAL A 87 -7.09 10.04 7.22
CA VAL A 87 -7.78 10.39 5.95
C VAL A 87 -6.73 10.81 4.92
N MET A 88 -5.87 9.87 4.55
CA MET A 88 -4.80 10.06 3.57
C MET A 88 -5.08 9.22 2.33
N ASP A 89 -4.79 9.80 1.16
CA ASP A 89 -4.75 9.06 -0.09
C ASP A 89 -3.62 8.01 -0.10
N CYS A 90 -3.67 7.11 -1.08
CA CYS A 90 -2.75 5.99 -1.20
C CYS A 90 -1.29 6.44 -1.27
N PHE A 91 -1.02 7.50 -2.03
CA PHE A 91 0.33 8.01 -2.23
C PHE A 91 0.88 8.60 -0.93
N GLN A 92 0.12 9.45 -0.26
CA GLN A 92 0.54 10.07 1.00
C GLN A 92 0.75 9.02 2.09
N TRP A 93 -0.11 8.00 2.17
CA TRP A 93 0.04 6.92 3.14
C TRP A 93 1.31 6.10 2.90
N LEU A 94 1.56 5.67 1.64
CA LEU A 94 2.78 4.93 1.27
C LEU A 94 4.05 5.78 1.44
N LYS A 95 3.98 7.05 1.11
CA LYS A 95 5.07 8.00 1.34
C LYS A 95 5.45 8.05 2.81
N GLY A 96 4.46 8.10 3.71
CA GLY A 96 4.70 8.06 5.15
C GLY A 96 5.45 6.78 5.57
N ILE A 97 5.07 5.62 5.03
CA ILE A 97 5.75 4.34 5.26
C ILE A 97 7.20 4.36 4.78
N ILE A 98 7.44 4.82 3.54
CA ILE A 98 8.76 4.85 2.91
C ILE A 98 9.69 5.83 3.65
N LEU A 99 9.15 6.97 4.09
CA LEU A 99 9.91 7.99 4.80
C LEU A 99 10.12 7.66 6.28
N HIS A 100 9.37 6.73 6.87
CA HIS A 100 9.49 6.34 8.28
C HIS A 100 10.88 5.77 8.63
N LYS A 101 11.26 5.84 9.91
CA LYS A 101 12.51 5.25 10.42
C LYS A 101 12.54 3.72 10.29
N ASP A 102 11.37 3.09 10.44
CA ASP A 102 11.18 1.64 10.36
C ASP A 102 10.74 1.18 8.96
N ALA A 103 11.01 1.97 7.91
CA ALA A 103 10.53 1.72 6.54
C ALA A 103 10.81 0.30 6.03
N ILE A 104 11.95 -0.31 6.41
CA ILE A 104 12.28 -1.69 6.04
C ILE A 104 11.24 -2.67 6.58
N LYS A 105 10.97 -2.61 7.89
CA LYS A 105 10.01 -3.50 8.55
C LYS A 105 8.60 -3.28 7.99
N LEU A 106 8.19 -2.02 7.87
CA LEU A 106 6.87 -1.65 7.35
C LEU A 106 6.67 -2.12 5.90
N SER A 107 7.68 -1.95 5.04
CA SER A 107 7.61 -2.39 3.63
C SER A 107 7.51 -3.90 3.51
N ILE A 108 8.19 -4.64 4.40
CA ILE A 108 8.13 -6.11 4.42
C ILE A 108 6.77 -6.59 4.94
N THR A 109 6.21 -5.96 5.96
CA THR A 109 4.87 -6.31 6.48
C THR A 109 3.76 -6.11 5.44
N LEU A 110 3.95 -5.21 4.48
CA LEU A 110 2.97 -4.92 3.43
C LEU A 110 2.99 -5.89 2.24
N TRP A 111 4.08 -6.64 2.03
CA TRP A 111 4.25 -7.56 0.90
C TRP A 111 3.79 -8.97 1.24
#